data_AF-A0A3C0GEK0-F1
#
_entry.id   AF-A0A3C0GEK0-F1
#
_cell.length_a   1.000
_cell.length_b   1.000
_cell.length_c   1.000
_cell.angle_alpha   90.00
_cell.angle_beta   90.00
_cell.angle_gamma   90.00
#
_symmetry.space_group_name_H-M   'P 1'
#
loop_
_entity.id
_entity.type
_entity.pdbx_description
1 polymer ?
#
loop_
_entity_poly.entity_id
_entity_poly.type
_entity_poly.pdbx_seq_one_letter_code
_entity_poly.pdbx_strand_id
1 'polypeptide(L)'
;MLSSVERQKVETLCEAGVESYISSKHKEHMVEGFEAGLVGAFIGTILTLGVSYSGFAPALKPNHALFPAFIGFSSAVIASYTTMKNDDDDHREDYEKVCENYTE
;
A
#
# COMPACT_ATOMS: atom_id res chain seq x y z
N MET A 1 31.31 -12.36 23.69
CA MET A 1 31.50 -12.79 22.29
C MET A 1 30.61 -13.99 22.05
N LEU A 2 29.59 -13.83 21.20
CA LEU A 2 28.74 -14.93 20.75
C LEU A 2 29.56 -15.93 19.93
N SER A 3 29.26 -17.22 20.06
CA SER A 3 29.80 -18.23 19.15
C SER A 3 29.28 -18.01 17.72
N SER A 4 29.97 -18.54 16.71
CA SER A 4 29.55 -18.41 15.31
C SER A 4 28.13 -18.96 15.06
N VAL A 5 27.74 -20.02 15.77
CA VAL A 5 26.40 -20.62 15.70
C VAL A 5 25.34 -19.72 16.33
N GLU A 6 25.67 -19.03 17.41
CA GLU A 6 24.73 -18.11 18.06
C GLU A 6 24.56 -16.82 17.25
N ARG A 7 25.62 -16.30 16.62
CA ARG A 7 25.53 -15.17 15.69
C ARG A 7 24.59 -15.48 14.52
N GLN A 8 24.74 -16.63 13.89
CA GLN A 8 23.88 -17.06 12.78
C GLN A 8 22.41 -17.17 13.19
N LYS A 9 22.12 -17.69 14.39
CA LYS A 9 20.75 -17.77 14.90
C LYS A 9 20.14 -16.40 15.15
N VAL A 10 20.94 -15.47 15.66
CA VAL A 10 20.51 -14.09 15.93
C VAL A 10 20.24 -13.34 14.62
N GLU A 11 21.10 -13.48 13.61
CA GLU A 11 20.87 -12.95 12.25
C GLU A 11 19.57 -13.48 11.66
N THR A 12 19.38 -14.82 11.64
CA THR A 12 18.16 -15.43 11.07
C THR A 12 16.89 -14.99 11.79
N LEU A 13 16.92 -14.82 13.12
CA LEU A 13 15.77 -14.33 13.88
C LEU A 13 15.51 -12.85 13.64
N CYS A 14 16.55 -12.05 13.46
CA CYS A 14 16.43 -10.63 13.11
C CYS A 14 15.81 -10.47 11.72
N GLU A 15 16.37 -11.16 10.72
CA GLU A 15 15.88 -11.16 9.35
C GLU A 15 14.40 -11.59 9.27
N ALA A 16 14.03 -12.69 9.93
CA ALA A 16 12.64 -13.15 9.97
C ALA A 16 11.69 -12.15 10.66
N GLY A 17 12.16 -11.46 11.71
CA GLY A 17 11.39 -10.42 12.40
C GLY A 17 11.19 -9.19 11.54
N VAL A 18 12.24 -8.71 10.89
CA VAL A 18 12.21 -7.57 9.96
C VAL A 18 11.34 -7.89 8.75
N GLU A 19 11.49 -9.07 8.14
CA GLU A 19 10.66 -9.52 7.03
C GLU A 19 9.18 -9.55 7.41
N SER A 20 8.85 -10.10 8.59
CA SER A 20 7.47 -10.12 9.10
C SER A 20 6.93 -8.71 9.35
N TYR A 21 7.76 -7.79 9.84
CA TYR A 21 7.36 -6.39 10.06
C TYR A 21 7.08 -5.68 8.74
N ILE A 22 8.01 -5.75 7.79
CA ILE A 22 7.87 -5.16 6.44
C ILE A 22 6.63 -5.73 5.75
N SER A 23 6.45 -7.05 5.77
CA SER A 23 5.26 -7.70 5.22
C SER A 23 3.96 -7.20 5.84
N SER A 24 3.95 -6.97 7.17
CA SER A 24 2.80 -6.39 7.86
C SER A 24 2.51 -4.96 7.40
N LYS A 25 3.55 -4.13 7.23
CA LYS A 25 3.41 -2.75 6.75
C LYS A 25 2.95 -2.65 5.30
N HIS A 26 3.48 -3.51 4.44
CA HIS A 26 3.01 -3.67 3.07
C HIS A 26 1.52 -4.02 3.02
N LYS A 27 1.09 -4.96 3.86
CA LYS A 27 -0.32 -5.32 3.96
C LYS A 27 -1.19 -4.16 4.46
N GLU A 28 -0.72 -3.41 5.45
CA GLU A 28 -1.41 -2.22 5.97
C GLU A 28 -1.64 -1.19 4.86
N HIS A 29 -0.58 -0.79 4.14
CA HIS A 29 -0.68 0.17 3.03
C HIS A 29 -1.55 -0.33 1.87
N MET A 30 -1.52 -1.62 1.56
CA MET A 30 -2.40 -2.21 0.54
C MET A 30 -3.87 -2.17 0.97
N VAL A 31 -4.17 -2.42 2.25
CA VAL A 31 -5.53 -2.33 2.78
C VAL A 31 -6.01 -0.89 2.75
N GLU A 32 -5.20 0.07 3.23
CA GLU A 32 -5.52 1.50 3.17
C GLU A 32 -5.78 1.98 1.74
N GLY A 33 -4.94 1.55 0.79
CA GLY A 33 -5.10 1.86 -0.63
C GLY A 33 -6.37 1.29 -1.24
N PHE A 34 -6.71 0.05 -0.87
CA PHE A 34 -7.93 -0.60 -1.31
C PHE A 34 -9.17 0.12 -0.75
N GLU A 35 -9.17 0.47 0.54
CA GLU A 35 -10.25 1.23 1.17
C GLU A 35 -10.40 2.62 0.55
N ALA A 36 -9.31 3.37 0.39
CA ALA A 36 -9.31 4.67 -0.28
C ALA A 36 -9.79 4.57 -1.73
N GLY A 37 -9.38 3.52 -2.44
CA GLY A 37 -9.83 3.23 -3.80
C GLY A 37 -11.32 2.94 -3.89
N LEU A 38 -11.88 2.16 -2.95
CA LEU A 38 -13.31 1.90 -2.86
C LEU A 38 -14.11 3.18 -2.57
N VAL A 39 -13.65 4.00 -1.62
CA VAL A 39 -14.29 5.28 -1.30
C VAL A 39 -14.26 6.21 -2.51
N GLY A 40 -13.11 6.36 -3.16
CA GLY A 40 -12.97 7.17 -4.37
C GLY A 40 -13.88 6.68 -5.49
N ALA A 41 -13.96 5.36 -5.69
CA ALA A 41 -14.83 4.77 -6.70
C ALA A 41 -16.32 5.01 -6.42
N PHE A 42 -16.73 4.91 -5.16
CA PHE A 42 -18.10 5.17 -4.73
C PHE A 42 -18.48 6.63 -4.94
N ILE A 43 -17.62 7.58 -4.53
CA ILE A 43 -17.83 9.01 -4.73
C ILE A 43 -17.91 9.34 -6.22
N GLY A 44 -16.96 8.84 -7.03
CA GLY A 44 -16.97 9.06 -8.48
C GLY A 44 -18.23 8.51 -9.16
N THR A 45 -18.70 7.34 -8.71
CA THR A 45 -19.94 6.73 -9.20
C THR A 45 -21.16 7.58 -8.85
N ILE A 46 -21.30 8.00 -7.59
CA ILE A 46 -22.43 8.82 -7.14
C ILE A 46 -22.47 10.15 -7.89
N LEU A 47 -21.34 10.83 -8.01
CA LEU A 47 -21.26 12.10 -8.73
C LEU A 47 -21.66 11.93 -10.20
N THR A 48 -21.17 10.89 -10.84
CA THR A 48 -21.49 10.60 -12.24
C THR A 48 -22.97 10.30 -12.43
N LEU A 49 -23.55 9.45 -11.58
CA LEU A 49 -24.98 9.15 -11.62
C LEU A 49 -25.83 10.39 -11.34
N GLY A 50 -25.47 11.21 -10.34
CA GLY A 50 -26.17 12.46 -10.03
C GLY A 50 -26.17 13.43 -11.21
N VAL A 51 -25.03 13.57 -11.89
CA VAL A 51 -24.93 14.40 -13.11
C VAL A 51 -25.74 13.79 -14.26
N SER A 52 -25.73 12.48 -14.44
CA SER A 52 -26.54 11.77 -15.44
C SER A 52 -28.04 11.97 -15.24
N TYR A 53 -28.53 11.89 -14.00
CA TYR A 53 -29.97 11.98 -13.70
C TYR A 53 -30.49 13.42 -13.54
N SER A 54 -29.62 14.39 -13.25
CA SER A 54 -30.01 15.80 -13.15
C SER A 54 -30.26 16.48 -14.50
N GLY A 55 -29.90 15.83 -15.61
CA GLY A 55 -30.01 16.39 -16.96
C GLY A 55 -28.98 17.48 -17.27
N PHE A 56 -28.04 17.76 -16.35
CA PHE A 56 -26.97 18.75 -16.53
C PHE A 56 -26.03 18.37 -17.68
N ALA A 57 -25.75 17.07 -17.84
CA ALA A 57 -24.93 16.55 -18.92
C ALA A 57 -25.62 15.35 -19.60
N PRO A 58 -26.47 15.57 -20.61
CA PRO A 58 -27.26 14.50 -21.24
C PRO A 58 -26.40 13.48 -22.01
N ALA A 59 -25.14 13.82 -22.34
CA ALA A 59 -24.19 12.90 -22.93
C ALA A 59 -23.66 11.85 -21.93
N LEU A 60 -23.69 12.15 -20.63
CA LEU A 60 -23.25 11.26 -19.57
C LEU A 60 -24.35 10.23 -19.26
N LYS A 61 -24.23 9.06 -19.87
CA LYS A 61 -25.06 7.89 -19.56
C LYS A 61 -24.59 7.20 -18.26
N PRO A 62 -25.47 6.51 -17.51
CA PRO A 62 -25.12 5.86 -16.25
C PRO A 62 -23.94 4.87 -16.31
N ASN A 63 -23.72 4.22 -17.45
CA ASN A 63 -22.60 3.31 -17.65
C ASN A 63 -21.22 4.02 -17.66
N HIS A 64 -21.17 5.34 -17.84
CA HIS A 64 -19.92 6.09 -17.73
C HIS A 64 -19.41 6.18 -16.29
N ALA A 65 -20.26 5.89 -15.29
CA ALA A 65 -19.85 5.88 -13.88
C ALA A 65 -18.75 4.84 -13.58
N LEU A 66 -18.60 3.83 -14.45
CA LEU A 66 -17.53 2.84 -14.36
C LEU A 66 -16.13 3.42 -14.58
N PHE A 67 -16.00 4.47 -15.40
CA PHE A 67 -14.70 5.09 -15.69
C PHE A 67 -14.08 5.76 -14.46
N PRO A 68 -14.75 6.74 -13.79
CA PRO A 68 -14.19 7.34 -12.59
C PRO A 68 -14.09 6.34 -11.44
N ALA A 69 -14.97 5.32 -11.39
CA ALA A 69 -14.83 4.23 -10.43
C ALA A 69 -13.50 3.47 -10.61
N PHE A 70 -13.21 3.06 -11.84
CA PHE A 70 -11.99 2.33 -12.16
C PHE A 70 -10.73 3.19 -12.00
N ILE A 71 -10.77 4.45 -12.44
CA ILE A 71 -9.64 5.38 -12.32
C ILE A 71 -9.34 5.67 -10.84
N GLY A 72 -10.37 6.01 -10.05
CA GLY A 72 -10.21 6.27 -8.62
C GLY A 72 -9.62 5.07 -7.88
N PHE A 73 -10.17 3.88 -8.12
CA PHE A 73 -9.68 2.65 -7.51
C PHE A 73 -8.23 2.33 -7.91
N SER A 74 -7.92 2.33 -9.20
CA SER A 74 -6.57 1.99 -9.68
C SER A 74 -5.53 3.00 -9.21
N SER A 75 -5.85 4.30 -9.19
CA SER A 75 -4.93 5.34 -8.69
C SER A 75 -4.58 5.15 -7.20
N ALA A 76 -5.54 4.74 -6.37
CA ALA A 76 -5.31 4.51 -4.95
C ALA A 76 -4.42 3.28 -4.70
N VAL A 77 -4.65 2.20 -5.45
CA VAL A 77 -3.79 0.99 -5.39
C VAL A 77 -2.37 1.31 -5.85
N ILE A 78 -2.21 2.05 -6.95
CA ILE A 78 -0.87 2.46 -7.45
C ILE A 78 -0.17 3.38 -6.44
N ALA A 79 -0.90 4.32 -5.85
CA ALA A 79 -0.35 5.22 -4.84
C ALA A 79 0.16 4.43 -3.62
N SER A 80 -0.64 3.50 -3.10
CA SER A 80 -0.21 2.65 -1.98
C SER A 80 1.00 1.79 -2.29
N TYR A 81 1.06 1.19 -3.49
CA TYR A 81 2.25 0.46 -3.94
C TYR A 81 3.49 1.37 -4.00
N THR A 82 3.33 2.60 -4.46
CA THR A 82 4.43 3.58 -4.54
C THR A 82 4.89 3.99 -3.14
N THR A 83 3.96 4.22 -2.22
CA THR A 83 4.27 4.53 -0.82
C THR A 83 5.05 3.39 -0.16
N MET A 84 4.61 2.14 -0.34
CA MET A 84 5.34 0.97 0.16
C MET A 84 6.77 0.91 -0.36
N LYS A 85 6.95 1.12 -1.67
CA LYS A 85 8.29 1.12 -2.28
C LYS A 85 9.17 2.21 -1.71
N ASN A 86 8.63 3.42 -1.52
CA ASN A 86 9.38 4.52 -0.95
C ASN A 86 9.73 4.25 0.52
N ASP A 87 8.80 3.69 1.29
CA ASP A 87 9.02 3.34 2.71
C ASP A 87 10.12 2.28 2.86
N ASP A 88 10.15 1.28 1.98
CA ASP A 88 11.23 0.30 1.90
C ASP A 88 12.58 0.94 1.54
N ASP A 89 12.59 1.81 0.52
CA ASP A 89 13.82 2.49 0.06
C ASP A 89 14.37 3.44 1.14
N ASP A 90 13.51 4.12 1.91
CA ASP A 90 13.88 5.07 2.96
C ASP A 90 14.41 4.36 4.23
N HIS A 91 13.84 3.22 4.60
CA HIS A 91 14.17 2.52 5.84
C HIS A 91 15.13 1.33 5.66
N ARG A 92 15.57 1.04 4.43
CA ARG A 92 16.48 -0.09 4.14
C ARG A 92 17.73 -0.08 5.03
N GLU A 93 18.39 1.07 5.15
CA GLU A 93 19.61 1.17 5.96
C GLU A 93 19.36 0.99 7.46
N ASP A 94 18.17 1.37 7.95
CA ASP A 94 17.83 1.22 9.36
C ASP A 94 17.59 -0.25 9.71
N TYR A 95 16.98 -1.02 8.79
CA TYR A 95 16.83 -2.47 8.93
C TYR A 95 18.18 -3.19 8.97
N GLU A 96 19.10 -2.81 8.07
CA GLU A 96 20.46 -3.36 8.02
C GLU A 96 21.22 -3.07 9.34
N LYS A 97 21.17 -1.82 9.82
CA LYS A 97 21.80 -1.42 11.10
C LYS A 97 21.22 -2.13 12.31
N VAL A 98 19.91 -2.38 12.34
CA VAL A 98 19.29 -3.11 13.46
C VAL A 98 19.84 -4.52 13.55
N CYS A 99 19.98 -5.24 12.43
CA CYS A 99 20.51 -6.60 12.46
C CYS A 99 22.02 -6.66 12.68
N GLU A 100 22.80 -5.70 12.15
CA GLU A 100 24.25 -5.61 12.40
C GLU A 100 24.57 -5.40 13.89
N ASN A 101 23.81 -4.56 14.61
CA ASN A 101 24.01 -4.29 16.04
C ASN A 101 23.93 -5.52 16.95
N TYR A 102 23.29 -6.62 16.51
CA TYR A 102 23.24 -7.87 17.27
C TYR A 102 24.33 -8.88 16.89
N THR A 103 25.15 -8.54 15.89
CA THR A 103 26.25 -9.40 15.40
C THR A 103 27.63 -8.98 15.87
N GLU A 104 27.81 -7.77 16.40
CA GLU A 104 29.05 -7.32 17.06
C GLU A 104 29.24 -7.97 18.45
#